data_AF-A0A924WCE6-F1
#
_entry.id   AF-A0A924WCE6-F1
#
_cell.length_a   1.000
_cell.length_b   1.000
_cell.length_c   1.000
_cell.angle_alpha   90.00
_cell.angle_beta   90.00
_cell.angle_gamma   90.00
#
_symmetry.space_group_name_H-M   'P 1'
#
loop_
_entity.id
_entity.type
_entity.pdbx_description
1 polymer ?
#
loop_
_entity_poly.entity_id
_entity_poly.type
_entity_poly.pdbx_seq_one_letter_code
_entity_poly.pdbx_strand_id
1 'polypeptide(L)'
;MKRPSPQKRLIARLLLLAALAAVAWFVWHRQHQAQQIGQQPSAPTQTNQGNKSATSKAPAYVLDVLQFIRRNGHAPDGLVGGREFQNKEKHLPAKDSDNKRIRYSEWDVHPKVQGQNRGPERLVTGSDHSAYYTPDHYKNFLKID
;
A
#
# COMPACT_ATOMS: atom_id res chain seq x y z
N MET A 1 17.55 -27.74 52.99
CA MET A 1 17.53 -27.16 51.61
C MET A 1 16.75 -28.09 50.67
N LYS A 2 15.54 -27.68 50.23
CA LYS A 2 14.69 -28.48 49.32
C LYS A 2 15.26 -28.38 47.90
N ARG A 3 15.76 -29.50 47.36
CA ARG A 3 16.25 -29.57 45.97
C ARG A 3 15.04 -29.47 45.01
N PRO A 4 15.05 -28.56 44.02
CA PRO A 4 13.93 -28.41 43.10
C PRO A 4 13.76 -29.67 42.23
N SER A 5 12.52 -30.09 42.03
CA SER A 5 12.15 -31.30 41.29
C SER A 5 12.58 -31.23 39.82
N PRO A 6 12.87 -32.38 39.18
CA PRO A 6 13.40 -32.44 37.81
C PRO A 6 12.51 -31.73 36.78
N GLN A 7 11.19 -31.72 36.97
CA GLN A 7 10.24 -30.99 36.11
C GLN A 7 10.41 -29.47 36.17
N LYS A 8 10.72 -28.90 37.35
CA LYS A 8 10.99 -27.46 37.50
C LYS A 8 12.32 -27.04 36.88
N ARG A 9 13.29 -27.96 36.84
CA ARG A 9 14.59 -27.75 36.16
C ARG A 9 14.46 -27.80 34.63
N LEU A 10 13.55 -28.62 34.11
CA LEU A 10 13.24 -28.66 32.68
C LEU A 10 12.53 -27.39 32.21
N ILE A 11 11.52 -26.92 32.94
CA ILE A 11 10.77 -25.70 32.58
C ILE A 11 11.68 -24.46 32.63
N ALA A 12 12.54 -24.34 33.64
CA ALA A 12 13.50 -23.24 33.72
C ALA A 12 14.51 -23.22 32.55
N ARG A 13 14.90 -24.39 32.01
CA ARG A 13 15.78 -24.51 30.83
C ARG A 13 15.04 -24.17 29.53
N LEU A 14 13.78 -24.56 29.39
CA LEU A 14 12.96 -24.24 28.22
C LEU A 14 12.66 -22.74 28.13
N LEU A 15 12.39 -22.07 29.26
CA LEU A 15 12.17 -20.62 29.28
C LEU A 15 13.45 -19.83 28.93
N LEU A 16 14.62 -20.30 29.37
CA LEU A 16 15.90 -19.66 29.07
C LEU A 16 16.31 -19.85 27.60
N LEU A 17 16.01 -21.01 27.00
CA LEU A 17 16.20 -21.25 25.56
C LEU A 17 15.22 -20.44 24.68
N ALA A 18 13.96 -20.30 25.10
CA ALA A 18 12.98 -19.49 24.39
C ALA A 18 13.32 -17.99 24.40
N ALA A 19 13.84 -17.48 25.53
CA ALA A 19 14.30 -16.09 25.63
C ALA A 19 15.52 -15.82 24.72
N LEU A 20 16.47 -16.76 24.63
CA LEU A 20 17.61 -16.66 23.72
C LEU A 20 17.19 -16.73 22.25
N ALA A 21 16.22 -17.57 21.91
CA ALA A 21 15.65 -17.64 20.57
C ALA A 21 14.90 -16.34 20.18
N ALA A 22 14.17 -15.73 21.12
CA ALA A 22 13.46 -14.47 20.90
C ALA A 22 14.43 -13.28 20.68
N VAL A 23 15.53 -13.23 21.43
CA VAL A 23 16.58 -12.21 21.23
C VAL A 23 17.29 -12.41 19.90
N ALA A 24 17.63 -13.65 19.52
CA ALA A 24 18.22 -13.95 18.22
C ALA A 24 17.27 -13.60 17.06
N TRP A 25 15.98 -13.93 17.19
CA TRP A 25 14.95 -13.57 16.22
C TRP A 25 14.80 -12.04 16.09
N PHE A 26 14.77 -11.32 17.22
CA PHE A 26 14.67 -9.86 17.21
C PHE A 26 15.91 -9.19 16.59
N VAL A 27 17.12 -9.65 16.91
CA VAL A 27 18.37 -9.12 16.34
C VAL A 27 18.46 -9.40 14.83
N TRP A 28 18.14 -10.63 14.39
CA TRP A 28 18.06 -10.98 12.98
C TRP A 28 17.02 -10.14 12.25
N HIS A 29 15.82 -9.97 12.83
CA HIS A 29 14.75 -9.19 12.23
C HIS A 29 15.10 -7.70 12.11
N ARG A 30 15.86 -7.14 13.07
CA ARG A 30 16.36 -5.77 13.03
C ARG A 30 17.46 -5.57 11.98
N GLN A 31 18.31 -6.57 11.79
CA GLN A 31 19.39 -6.54 10.80
C GLN A 31 18.85 -6.60 9.36
N HIS A 32 17.71 -7.28 9.14
CA HIS A 32 16.99 -7.29 7.86
C HIS A 32 16.19 -6.02 7.56
N GLN A 33 16.17 -5.03 8.46
CA GLN A 33 15.48 -3.75 8.22
C GLN A 33 16.40 -2.65 7.65
N ALA A 34 17.70 -2.94 7.47
CA ALA A 34 18.71 -1.96 7.04
C ALA A 34 19.43 -2.28 5.72
N GLN A 35 18.83 -3.10 4.84
CA GLN A 35 19.32 -3.31 3.48
C GLN A 35 18.19 -3.33 2.45
N GLN A 36 17.54 -2.18 2.21
CA GLN A 36 17.05 -1.79 0.87
C GLN A 36 17.12 -0.26 0.71
N ILE A 37 18.32 0.31 0.90
CA ILE A 37 18.69 1.59 0.29
C ILE A 37 19.75 1.23 -0.75
N GLY A 38 19.40 1.38 -2.03
CA GLY A 38 20.37 1.32 -3.12
C GLY A 38 20.00 0.44 -4.30
N GLN A 39 18.81 0.60 -4.89
CA GLN A 39 18.62 0.35 -6.33
C GLN A 39 17.70 1.41 -6.95
N GLN A 40 18.28 2.13 -7.89
CA GLN A 40 17.71 3.18 -8.72
C GLN A 40 16.69 2.57 -9.69
N PRO A 41 15.48 3.12 -9.87
CA PRO A 41 14.58 2.62 -10.91
C PRO A 41 15.05 3.11 -12.28
N SER A 42 15.75 2.24 -13.01
CA SER A 42 15.73 2.26 -14.47
C SER A 42 14.34 1.83 -14.95
N ALA A 43 13.89 2.42 -16.05
CA ALA A 43 12.59 2.18 -16.69
C ALA A 43 12.17 0.70 -16.78
N PRO A 44 10.88 0.35 -16.65
CA PRO A 44 10.46 -1.03 -16.65
C PRO A 44 10.52 -1.65 -18.05
N THR A 45 11.40 -2.65 -18.21
CA THR A 45 11.31 -3.65 -19.29
C THR A 45 10.42 -4.79 -18.81
N GLN A 46 9.47 -5.15 -19.67
CA GLN A 46 8.39 -6.10 -19.48
C GLN A 46 8.91 -7.53 -19.22
N THR A 47 8.32 -8.22 -18.23
CA THR A 47 8.35 -9.69 -18.15
C THR A 47 6.92 -10.22 -18.14
N ASN A 48 6.58 -10.96 -19.19
CA ASN A 48 5.31 -11.66 -19.38
C ASN A 48 5.33 -13.00 -18.63
N GLN A 49 4.46 -13.16 -17.64
CA GLN A 49 3.78 -14.42 -17.25
C GLN A 49 2.46 -13.98 -16.59
N GLY A 50 1.25 -14.26 -17.06
CA GLY A 50 0.79 -15.41 -17.82
C GLY A 50 -0.24 -16.20 -17.00
N ASN A 51 -1.35 -15.56 -16.58
CA ASN A 51 -2.70 -16.15 -16.60
C ASN A 51 -3.79 -15.24 -15.99
N LYS A 52 -4.70 -14.85 -16.89
CA LYS A 52 -6.16 -14.88 -16.73
C LYS A 52 -6.87 -13.71 -16.04
N SER A 53 -6.99 -12.66 -16.85
CA SER A 53 -8.29 -12.26 -17.41
C SER A 53 -9.33 -11.67 -16.45
N ALA A 54 -9.03 -10.49 -15.93
CA ALA A 54 -9.96 -9.36 -15.94
C ALA A 54 -9.07 -8.12 -16.01
N THR A 55 -8.88 -7.58 -17.21
CA THR A 55 -8.05 -6.40 -17.49
C THR A 55 -8.28 -5.34 -16.44
N SER A 56 -7.33 -5.18 -15.50
CA SER A 56 -7.33 -4.04 -14.61
C SER A 56 -7.29 -2.82 -15.52
N LYS A 57 -8.37 -2.03 -15.55
CA LYS A 57 -8.47 -0.88 -16.46
C LYS A 57 -7.40 0.18 -16.17
N ALA A 58 -6.67 0.05 -15.08
CA ALA A 58 -5.54 0.89 -14.71
C ALA A 58 -4.18 0.18 -14.89
N PRO A 59 -3.11 0.93 -15.19
CA PRO A 59 -1.73 0.42 -15.20
C PRO A 59 -1.27 -0.16 -13.86
N ALA A 60 -0.29 -1.08 -13.89
CA ALA A 60 0.19 -1.77 -12.70
C ALA A 60 0.68 -0.83 -11.57
N TYR A 61 1.44 0.22 -11.89
CA TYR A 61 1.91 1.18 -10.89
C TYR A 61 0.77 1.90 -10.16
N VAL A 62 -0.38 2.09 -10.82
CA VAL A 62 -1.58 2.68 -10.17
C VAL A 62 -2.16 1.70 -9.15
N LEU A 63 -2.13 0.41 -9.44
CA LEU A 63 -2.58 -0.64 -8.51
C LEU A 63 -1.65 -0.73 -7.30
N ASP A 64 -0.34 -0.59 -7.50
CA ASP A 64 0.64 -0.57 -6.41
C ASP A 64 0.38 0.61 -5.45
N VAL A 65 0.13 1.80 -6.03
CA VAL A 65 -0.24 3.01 -5.27
C VAL A 65 -1.56 2.80 -4.52
N LEU A 66 -2.59 2.24 -5.18
CA LEU A 66 -3.87 1.92 -4.54
C LEU A 66 -3.70 0.95 -3.37
N GLN A 67 -2.90 -0.10 -3.53
CA GLN A 67 -2.65 -1.07 -2.47
C GLN A 67 -1.88 -0.45 -1.31
N PHE A 68 -0.95 0.47 -1.57
CA PHE A 68 -0.28 1.23 -0.53
C PHE A 68 -1.27 2.10 0.25
N ILE A 69 -2.11 2.88 -0.44
CA ILE A 69 -3.09 3.78 0.19
C ILE A 69 -4.09 2.99 1.03
N ARG A 70 -4.61 1.87 0.52
CA ARG A 70 -5.54 1.01 1.28
C ARG A 70 -4.94 0.47 2.58
N ARG A 71 -3.63 0.22 2.61
CA ARG A 71 -2.93 -0.30 3.80
C ARG A 71 -2.57 0.80 4.79
N ASN A 72 -2.17 1.98 4.31
CA ASN A 72 -1.53 3.00 5.15
C ASN A 72 -2.39 4.26 5.36
N GLY A 73 -3.41 4.49 4.53
CA GLY A 73 -4.29 5.67 4.62
C GLY A 73 -3.66 6.98 4.12
N HIS A 74 -2.44 6.94 3.57
CA HIS A 74 -1.74 8.10 3.01
C HIS A 74 -1.00 7.75 1.72
N ALA A 75 -0.50 8.79 1.02
CA ALA A 75 0.27 8.62 -0.21
C ALA A 75 1.65 8.00 0.09
N PRO A 76 2.22 7.19 -0.84
CA PRO A 76 3.61 6.77 -0.77
C PRO A 76 4.57 7.97 -0.71
N ASP A 77 5.77 7.76 -0.17
CA ASP A 77 6.80 8.80 -0.12
C ASP A 77 7.11 9.36 -1.52
N GLY A 78 7.19 10.68 -1.61
CA GLY A 78 7.42 11.39 -2.88
C GLY A 78 6.17 11.60 -3.74
N LEU A 79 5.05 10.92 -3.46
CA LEU A 79 3.75 11.19 -4.09
C LEU A 79 2.95 12.18 -3.24
N VAL A 80 2.06 12.93 -3.89
CA VAL A 80 1.15 13.87 -3.20
C VAL A 80 -0.29 13.41 -3.38
N GLY A 81 -1.07 13.40 -2.31
CA GLY A 81 -2.47 12.97 -2.35
C GLY A 81 -3.20 13.13 -1.01
N GLY A 82 -4.43 12.61 -0.96
CA GLY A 82 -5.29 12.61 0.22
C GLY A 82 -6.21 13.81 0.34
N ARG A 83 -6.12 14.76 -0.60
CA ARG A 83 -7.04 15.91 -0.68
C ARG A 83 -8.41 15.44 -1.16
N GLU A 84 -9.45 16.15 -0.75
CA GLU A 84 -10.82 15.85 -1.20
C GLU A 84 -10.98 16.11 -2.69
N PHE A 85 -11.43 15.07 -3.42
CA PHE A 85 -11.93 15.20 -4.77
C PHE A 85 -13.43 15.48 -4.72
N GLN A 86 -13.84 16.68 -5.12
CA GLN A 86 -15.21 17.15 -4.90
C GLN A 86 -16.24 16.53 -5.86
N ASN A 87 -15.79 15.87 -6.94
CA ASN A 87 -16.67 15.29 -7.97
C ASN A 87 -17.73 16.30 -8.48
N LYS A 88 -17.33 17.55 -8.77
CA LYS A 88 -18.25 18.63 -9.15
C LYS A 88 -18.96 18.34 -10.47
N GLU A 89 -18.23 17.73 -11.39
CA GLU A 89 -18.66 17.33 -12.73
C GLU A 89 -19.50 16.04 -12.69
N LYS A 90 -19.62 15.40 -11.51
CA LYS A 90 -20.44 14.20 -11.26
C LYS A 90 -20.11 13.02 -12.18
N HIS A 91 -18.84 12.88 -12.56
CA HIS A 91 -18.35 11.73 -13.31
C HIS A 91 -18.37 10.43 -12.49
N LEU A 92 -18.28 10.55 -11.15
CA LEU A 92 -18.33 9.41 -10.23
C LEU A 92 -19.68 9.35 -9.50
N PRO A 93 -20.12 8.17 -9.00
CA PRO A 93 -21.32 8.04 -8.19
C PRO A 93 -21.30 8.97 -6.97
N ALA A 94 -22.41 9.65 -6.67
CA ALA A 94 -22.49 10.54 -5.52
C ALA A 94 -22.78 9.80 -4.20
N LYS A 95 -23.32 8.58 -4.29
CA LYS A 95 -23.80 7.79 -3.16
C LYS A 95 -23.47 6.31 -3.33
N ASP A 96 -23.31 5.62 -2.21
CA ASP A 96 -23.06 4.17 -2.15
C ASP A 96 -24.38 3.37 -2.22
N SER A 97 -24.27 2.04 -2.06
CA SER A 97 -25.42 1.12 -2.05
C SER A 97 -26.40 1.37 -0.92
N ASP A 98 -25.96 2.00 0.18
CA ASP A 98 -26.78 2.35 1.33
C ASP A 98 -27.36 3.77 1.22
N ASN A 99 -27.24 4.43 0.06
CA ASN A 99 -27.67 5.80 -0.19
C ASN A 99 -26.92 6.85 0.67
N LYS A 100 -25.74 6.52 1.22
CA LYS A 100 -24.85 7.45 1.93
C LYS A 100 -23.96 8.18 0.93
N ARG A 101 -23.61 9.44 1.21
CA ARG A 101 -22.71 10.24 0.35
C ARG A 101 -21.30 9.63 0.33
N ILE A 102 -20.77 9.40 -0.87
CA ILE A 102 -19.37 8.98 -1.04
C ILE A 102 -18.47 10.20 -0.93
N ARG A 103 -17.44 10.12 -0.08
CA ARG A 103 -16.34 11.10 -0.02
C ARG A 103 -15.19 10.55 -0.85
N TYR A 104 -14.65 11.35 -1.75
CA TYR A 104 -13.54 10.95 -2.60
C TYR A 104 -12.25 11.67 -2.21
N SER A 105 -11.12 10.99 -2.34
CA SER A 105 -9.78 11.56 -2.21
C SER A 105 -9.00 11.37 -3.52
N GLU A 106 -8.25 12.39 -3.94
CA GLU A 106 -7.34 12.32 -5.09
C GLU A 106 -5.89 12.00 -4.67
N TRP A 107 -5.19 11.27 -5.53
CA TRP A 107 -3.81 10.84 -5.33
C TRP A 107 -3.02 10.93 -6.63
N ASP A 108 -1.79 11.40 -6.56
CA ASP A 108 -0.83 11.18 -7.64
C ASP A 108 -0.50 9.70 -7.78
N VAL A 109 -0.05 9.35 -8.97
CA VAL A 109 0.46 8.02 -9.30
C VAL A 109 1.94 8.04 -9.71
N HIS A 110 2.54 9.24 -9.75
CA HIS A 110 3.95 9.49 -10.08
C HIS A 110 4.59 10.40 -9.02
N PRO A 111 5.90 10.25 -8.72
CA PRO A 111 6.60 11.13 -7.80
C PRO A 111 6.61 12.60 -8.24
N LYS A 112 6.55 13.51 -7.27
CA LYS A 112 6.70 14.95 -7.52
C LYS A 112 8.17 15.30 -7.75
N VAL A 113 8.47 15.83 -8.93
CA VAL A 113 9.80 16.38 -9.27
C VAL A 113 9.75 17.90 -9.21
N GLN A 114 10.73 18.52 -8.55
CA GLN A 114 10.79 19.98 -8.45
C GLN A 114 10.94 20.62 -9.84
N GLY A 115 10.13 21.64 -10.11
CA GLY A 115 10.11 22.33 -11.42
C GLY A 115 9.34 21.60 -12.52
N GLN A 116 8.74 20.44 -12.24
CA GLN A 116 7.91 19.70 -13.20
C GLN A 116 6.44 19.69 -12.81
N ASN A 117 5.57 19.61 -13.82
CA ASN A 117 4.15 19.34 -13.61
C ASN A 117 3.98 17.89 -13.13
N ARG A 118 3.02 17.63 -12.23
CA ARG A 118 2.66 16.31 -11.69
C ARG A 118 1.99 15.37 -12.71
N GLY A 119 1.84 15.83 -13.95
CA GLY A 119 1.17 15.10 -15.02
C GLY A 119 -0.36 15.07 -14.86
N PRO A 120 -1.07 14.51 -15.87
CA PRO A 120 -2.52 14.47 -15.90
C PRO A 120 -3.11 13.30 -15.10
N GLU A 121 -2.33 12.27 -14.83
CA GLU A 121 -2.83 11.02 -14.27
C GLU A 121 -3.14 11.10 -12.78
N ARG A 122 -4.28 10.55 -12.36
CA ARG A 122 -4.66 10.50 -10.94
C ARG A 122 -5.36 9.20 -10.59
N LEU A 123 -5.17 8.77 -9.34
CA LEU A 123 -6.01 7.79 -8.68
C LEU A 123 -7.01 8.54 -7.79
N VAL A 124 -8.26 8.06 -7.75
CA VAL A 124 -9.33 8.57 -6.88
C VAL A 124 -9.90 7.40 -6.10
N THR A 125 -9.99 7.53 -4.77
CA THR A 125 -10.56 6.51 -3.88
C THR A 125 -11.81 7.03 -3.18
N GLY A 126 -12.86 6.24 -3.11
CA GLY A 126 -14.09 6.54 -2.40
C GLY A 126 -14.13 5.97 -0.98
N SER A 127 -14.89 6.62 -0.10
CA SER A 127 -15.18 6.14 1.26
C SER A 127 -15.94 4.81 1.31
N ASP A 128 -16.51 4.40 0.18
CA ASP A 128 -17.18 3.11 -0.05
C ASP A 128 -16.21 2.02 -0.55
N HIS A 129 -14.90 2.26 -0.50
CA HIS A 129 -13.81 1.41 -1.02
C HIS A 129 -13.70 1.34 -2.56
N SER A 130 -14.52 2.12 -3.28
CA SER A 130 -14.38 2.28 -4.73
C SER A 130 -13.03 2.93 -5.09
N ALA A 131 -12.53 2.61 -6.27
CA ALA A 131 -11.32 3.22 -6.81
C ALA A 131 -11.48 3.48 -8.32
N TYR A 132 -10.95 4.62 -8.76
CA TYR A 132 -11.01 5.06 -10.15
C TYR A 132 -9.66 5.64 -10.57
N TYR A 133 -9.21 5.28 -11.77
CA TYR A 133 -8.04 5.86 -12.40
C TYR A 133 -8.48 6.81 -13.51
N THR A 134 -7.86 7.98 -13.58
CA THR A 134 -8.01 8.89 -14.72
C THR A 134 -6.66 9.10 -15.39
N PRO A 135 -6.52 8.79 -16.70
CA PRO A 135 -5.29 9.05 -17.44
C PRO A 135 -5.18 10.50 -17.93
N ASP A 136 -6.26 11.28 -17.83
CA ASP A 136 -6.44 12.52 -18.59
C ASP A 136 -6.97 13.69 -17.74
N HIS A 137 -6.59 13.71 -16.47
CA HIS A 137 -6.88 14.77 -15.51
C HIS A 137 -8.38 15.01 -15.29
N TYR A 138 -9.06 13.94 -14.88
CA TYR A 138 -10.47 13.88 -14.46
C TYR A 138 -11.50 13.95 -15.59
N LYS A 139 -11.10 13.88 -16.86
CA LYS A 139 -12.04 13.89 -17.99
C LYS A 139 -12.70 12.54 -18.18
N ASN A 140 -11.93 11.46 -18.07
CA ASN A 140 -12.41 10.09 -18.14
C ASN A 140 -11.92 9.27 -16.94
N PHE A 141 -12.76 8.33 -16.50
CA PHE A 141 -12.47 7.47 -15.37
C PHE A 141 -12.60 6.00 -15.74
N LEU A 142 -11.63 5.23 -15.27
CA LEU A 142 -11.56 3.79 -15.37
C LEU A 142 -11.75 3.23 -13.96
N LYS A 143 -12.91 2.62 -13.70
CA LYS A 143 -13.15 1.95 -12.43
C LYS A 143 -12.17 0.79 -12.26
N ILE A 144 -11.57 0.72 -11.07
CA ILE A 144 -10.73 -0.38 -10.61
C ILE A 144 -11.60 -1.24 -9.68
N ASP A 145 -11.72 -2.53 -9.99
CA ASP A 145 -12.46 -3.51 -9.20
C ASP A 145 -11.55 -4.24 -8.20
#